data_AF-A0A7V9EDI6-F1
#
_entry.id   AF-A0A7V9EDI6-F1
#
_cell.length_a   1.000
_cell.length_b   1.000
_cell.length_c   1.000
_cell.angle_alpha   90.00
_cell.angle_beta   90.00
_cell.angle_gamma   90.00
#
_symmetry.space_group_name_H-M   'P 1'
#
loop_
_entity.id
_entity.type
_entity.pdbx_description
1 polymer ?
#
loop_
_entity_poly.entity_id
_entity_poly.type
_entity_poly.pdbx_seq_one_letter_code
_entity_poly.pdbx_strand_id
1 'polypeptide(L)'
;EKGGTLELVLDGSEAPFLNKPDNMTIDRKGNLLIQEDPGNNAQLARIIAFQIDTGDRGVVAEFDRKLFRMGQPGFLTQDEESSGIIDARKLLGQGWFLFDAQVHKPSGNPETVEPGQLLALHVRKFRDVYDIDGAAGEGTGKGKGKGGRRRN
;
A
#
# COMPACT_ATOMS: atom_id res chain seq x y z
N GLU A 1 -0.22 -28.03 -25.61
CA GLU A 1 -0.77 -26.95 -24.76
C GLU A 1 -0.34 -25.60 -25.33
N LYS A 2 -1.16 -24.56 -25.23
CA LYS A 2 -0.72 -23.18 -25.52
C LYS A 2 -0.19 -22.63 -24.19
N GLY A 3 1.11 -22.35 -24.11
CA GLY A 3 1.77 -21.90 -22.87
C GLY A 3 1.24 -20.55 -22.36
N GLY A 4 1.90 -19.99 -21.35
CA GLY A 4 1.61 -18.67 -20.79
C GLY A 4 2.69 -17.63 -21.11
N THR A 5 2.35 -16.36 -20.93
CA THR A 5 3.29 -15.22 -20.97
C THR A 5 3.55 -14.71 -19.56
N LEU A 6 4.79 -14.32 -19.28
CA LEU A 6 5.17 -13.61 -18.06
C LEU A 6 5.57 -12.19 -18.43
N GLU A 7 5.09 -11.22 -17.67
CA GLU A 7 5.38 -9.80 -17.85
C GLU A 7 5.78 -9.19 -16.51
N LEU A 8 6.84 -8.39 -16.51
CA LEU A 8 7.30 -7.65 -15.34
C LEU A 8 6.56 -6.32 -15.30
N VAL A 9 5.80 -6.08 -14.23
CA VAL A 9 4.96 -4.87 -14.09
C VAL A 9 5.50 -3.86 -13.07
N LEU A 10 6.45 -4.29 -12.22
CA LEU A 10 7.15 -3.47 -11.23
C LEU A 10 8.58 -4.00 -11.12
N ASP A 11 9.59 -3.17 -11.42
CA ASP A 11 11.01 -3.53 -11.29
C ASP A 11 11.71 -2.85 -10.10
N GLY A 12 11.01 -1.95 -9.41
CA GLY A 12 11.50 -1.23 -8.23
C GLY A 12 12.10 0.14 -8.56
N SER A 13 12.19 0.52 -9.84
CA SER A 13 12.59 1.87 -10.26
C SER A 13 11.45 2.90 -10.17
N GLU A 14 10.22 2.43 -9.97
CA GLU A 14 9.02 3.26 -10.00
C GLU A 14 8.75 3.94 -8.64
N ALA A 15 8.34 5.21 -8.67
CA ALA A 15 7.79 5.89 -7.49
C ALA A 15 6.34 5.44 -7.22
N PRO A 16 5.85 5.33 -5.97
CA PRO A 16 6.63 5.47 -4.76
C PRO A 16 7.54 4.25 -4.61
N PHE A 17 8.82 4.50 -4.29
CA PHE A 17 9.74 3.40 -4.02
C PHE A 17 9.19 2.56 -2.88
N LEU A 18 9.03 1.27 -3.14
CA LEU A 18 8.54 0.32 -2.15
C LEU A 18 9.66 0.05 -1.15
N ASN A 19 9.33 0.09 0.13
CA ASN A 19 10.21 -0.30 1.21
C ASN A 19 9.81 -1.69 1.67
N LYS A 20 10.61 -2.70 1.30
CA LYS A 20 10.41 -4.10 1.70
C LYS A 20 8.95 -4.56 1.47
N PRO A 21 8.49 -4.59 0.21
CA PRO A 21 7.16 -5.12 -0.08
C PRO A 21 7.10 -6.59 0.33
N ASP A 22 6.03 -6.98 1.01
CA ASP A 22 5.82 -8.35 1.48
C ASP A 22 4.50 -8.89 0.93
N ASN A 23 3.40 -8.67 1.66
CA ASN A 23 2.12 -9.27 1.32
C ASN A 23 1.37 -8.48 0.25
N MET A 24 0.54 -9.17 -0.53
CA MET A 24 -0.22 -8.55 -1.62
C MET A 24 -1.56 -9.24 -1.88
N THR A 25 -2.51 -8.47 -2.45
CA THR A 25 -3.76 -9.00 -2.99
C THR A 25 -4.18 -8.22 -4.23
N ILE A 26 -5.14 -8.74 -4.99
CA ILE A 26 -5.69 -8.08 -6.18
C ILE A 26 -7.20 -8.18 -6.21
N ASP A 27 -7.86 -7.09 -6.60
CA ASP A 27 -9.31 -7.11 -6.82
C ASP A 27 -9.68 -7.60 -8.24
N ARG A 28 -10.99 -7.63 -8.56
CA ARG A 28 -11.47 -8.06 -9.90
C ARG A 28 -11.25 -7.03 -11.01
N LYS A 29 -10.77 -5.84 -10.68
CA LYS A 29 -10.55 -4.73 -11.60
C LYS A 29 -9.06 -4.46 -11.82
N GLY A 30 -8.18 -5.35 -11.37
CA GLY A 30 -6.74 -5.21 -11.55
C GLY A 30 -6.06 -4.27 -10.56
N ASN A 31 -6.75 -3.83 -9.50
CA ASN A 31 -6.12 -3.02 -8.46
C ASN A 31 -5.36 -3.95 -7.51
N LEU A 32 -4.04 -3.97 -7.65
CA LEU A 32 -3.11 -4.68 -6.78
C LEU A 32 -2.82 -3.84 -5.54
N LEU A 33 -2.95 -4.43 -4.36
CA LEU A 33 -2.62 -3.81 -3.08
C LEU A 33 -1.38 -4.52 -2.53
N ILE A 34 -0.38 -3.74 -2.14
CA ILE A 34 0.92 -4.21 -1.67
C ILE A 34 1.16 -3.64 -0.28
N GLN A 35 1.49 -4.51 0.68
CA GLN A 35 1.83 -4.16 2.05
C GLN A 35 3.35 -4.08 2.19
N GLU A 36 3.82 -3.09 2.95
CA GLU A 36 5.23 -2.97 3.32
C GLU A 36 5.46 -3.54 4.73
N ASP A 37 6.56 -4.28 4.90
CA ASP A 37 7.14 -4.67 6.19
C ASP A 37 8.45 -3.89 6.37
N PRO A 38 8.47 -2.79 7.14
CA PRO A 38 9.68 -2.00 7.30
C PRO A 38 10.81 -2.77 7.99
N GLY A 39 10.54 -3.85 8.73
CA GLY A 39 11.51 -4.65 9.47
C GLY A 39 12.55 -3.78 10.17
N ASN A 40 12.08 -2.97 11.11
CA ASN A 40 12.84 -1.99 11.90
C ASN A 40 13.50 -0.85 11.10
N ASN A 41 13.00 -0.54 9.89
CA ASN A 41 13.36 0.67 9.14
C ASN A 41 12.48 1.86 9.58
N ALA A 42 13.06 3.05 9.73
CA ALA A 42 12.35 4.24 10.21
C ALA A 42 11.30 4.82 9.23
N GLN A 43 11.18 4.28 8.02
CA GLN A 43 10.09 4.61 7.10
C GLN A 43 8.80 3.93 7.54
N LEU A 44 7.72 4.71 7.62
CA LEU A 44 6.40 4.18 7.97
C LEU A 44 5.89 3.17 6.95
N ALA A 45 5.36 2.07 7.46
CA ALA A 45 4.70 1.05 6.64
C ALA A 45 3.44 1.61 5.95
N ARG A 46 3.24 1.20 4.69
CA ARG A 46 2.13 1.64 3.85
C ARG A 46 1.42 0.46 3.20
N ILE A 47 0.20 0.72 2.74
CA ILE A 47 -0.49 -0.07 1.73
C ILE A 47 -0.53 0.74 0.44
N ILE A 48 0.11 0.23 -0.61
CA ILE A 48 0.21 0.86 -1.92
C ILE A 48 -0.80 0.20 -2.85
N ALA A 49 -1.53 0.98 -3.65
CA ALA A 49 -2.31 0.48 -4.76
C ALA A 49 -1.56 0.68 -6.07
N PHE A 50 -1.59 -0.33 -6.94
CA PHE A 50 -1.04 -0.35 -8.29
C PHE A 50 -2.08 -0.92 -9.25
N GLN A 51 -2.33 -0.25 -10.38
CA GLN A 51 -3.22 -0.75 -11.41
C GLN A 51 -2.42 -1.47 -12.50
N ILE A 52 -2.64 -2.76 -12.64
CA ILE A 52 -1.86 -3.62 -13.55
C ILE A 52 -1.98 -3.24 -15.02
N ASP A 53 -3.12 -2.65 -15.45
CA ASP A 53 -3.33 -2.30 -16.86
C ASP A 53 -2.67 -0.97 -17.25
N THR A 54 -2.59 -0.02 -16.33
CA THR A 54 -2.16 1.36 -16.62
C THR A 54 -0.83 1.74 -15.98
N GLY A 55 -0.39 0.98 -14.97
CA GLY A 55 0.74 1.31 -14.11
C GLY A 55 0.48 2.45 -13.12
N ASP A 56 -0.76 2.95 -13.05
CA ASP A 56 -1.13 4.01 -12.11
C ASP A 56 -1.05 3.52 -10.67
N ARG A 57 -0.56 4.36 -9.77
CA ARG A 57 -0.29 3.94 -8.39
C ARG A 57 -0.34 5.09 -7.40
N GLY A 58 -0.47 4.73 -6.13
CA GLY A 58 -0.57 5.68 -5.02
C GLY A 58 -0.71 4.98 -3.66
N VAL A 59 -0.58 5.75 -2.59
CA VAL A 59 -0.67 5.24 -1.21
C VAL A 59 -2.14 5.22 -0.76
N VAL A 60 -2.63 4.04 -0.36
CA VAL A 60 -4.00 3.84 0.13
C VAL A 60 -4.11 4.10 1.63
N ALA A 61 -3.12 3.64 2.40
CA ALA A 61 -3.05 3.78 3.84
C ALA A 61 -1.59 3.85 4.31
N GLU A 62 -1.36 4.50 5.45
CA GLU A 62 -0.07 4.61 6.14
C GLU A 62 -0.34 4.51 7.64
N PHE A 63 0.58 3.92 8.40
CA PHE A 63 0.52 3.91 9.86
C PHE A 63 0.58 5.33 10.45
N ASP A 64 -0.06 5.55 11.62
CA ASP A 64 -0.12 6.89 12.22
C ASP A 64 1.28 7.39 12.64
N ARG A 65 1.75 8.42 11.94
CA ARG A 65 3.00 9.14 12.25
C ARG A 65 3.20 9.43 13.73
N LYS A 66 2.16 9.79 14.47
CA LYS A 66 2.27 10.15 15.89
C LYS A 66 2.67 8.96 16.77
N LEU A 67 2.33 7.76 16.34
CA LEU A 67 2.58 6.52 17.06
C LEU A 67 3.84 5.80 16.55
N PHE A 68 4.16 5.94 15.26
CA PHE A 68 5.17 5.08 14.61
C PHE A 68 6.41 5.82 14.09
N ARG A 69 6.42 7.17 14.14
CA ARG A 69 7.63 7.95 13.85
C ARG A 69 8.45 8.15 15.11
N MET A 70 9.72 7.74 15.08
CA MET A 70 10.66 7.94 16.19
C MET A 70 10.69 9.41 16.64
N GLY A 71 10.67 9.61 17.96
CA GLY A 71 10.73 10.93 18.59
C GLY A 71 9.38 11.65 18.74
N GLN A 72 8.26 11.05 18.33
CA GLN A 72 6.94 11.61 18.61
C GLN A 72 6.49 11.34 20.05
N PRO A 73 5.75 12.28 20.68
CA PRO A 73 5.04 11.99 21.93
C PRO A 73 4.04 10.84 21.72
N GLY A 74 4.21 9.73 22.43
CA GLY A 74 3.39 8.54 22.25
C GLY A 74 3.94 7.51 21.26
N PHE A 75 5.19 7.65 20.83
CA PHE A 75 5.90 6.65 20.03
C PHE A 75 5.80 5.24 20.64
N LEU A 76 5.37 4.28 19.82
CA LEU A 76 5.21 2.88 20.19
C LEU A 76 6.42 2.06 19.76
N THR A 77 6.69 2.05 18.45
CA THR A 77 7.80 1.37 17.79
C THR A 77 7.98 2.00 16.40
N GLN A 78 9.06 1.62 15.70
CA GLN A 78 9.27 1.86 14.25
C GLN A 78 9.21 0.56 13.45
N ASP A 79 8.73 -0.50 14.11
CA ASP A 79 8.65 -1.86 13.59
C ASP A 79 7.17 -2.24 13.52
N GLU A 80 6.39 -1.39 12.87
CA GLU A 80 4.99 -1.66 12.56
C GLU A 80 4.83 -2.24 11.17
N GLU A 81 3.95 -3.21 11.01
CA GLU A 81 3.68 -3.80 9.70
C GLU A 81 2.20 -4.13 9.53
N SER A 82 1.79 -4.30 8.29
CA SER A 82 0.50 -4.88 7.97
C SER A 82 0.69 -6.17 7.20
N SER A 83 -0.09 -7.20 7.52
CA SER A 83 0.03 -8.53 6.94
C SER A 83 -1.33 -9.05 6.43
N GLY A 84 -1.29 -10.12 5.64
CA GLY A 84 -2.46 -10.95 5.34
C GLY A 84 -3.62 -10.27 4.61
N ILE A 85 -3.37 -9.35 3.67
CA ILE A 85 -4.44 -8.64 2.97
C ILE A 85 -5.25 -9.53 2.00
N ILE A 86 -6.58 -9.44 2.07
CA ILE A 86 -7.52 -10.17 1.21
C ILE A 86 -8.63 -9.28 0.65
N ASP A 87 -9.09 -9.55 -0.59
CA ASP A 87 -10.32 -8.98 -1.15
C ASP A 87 -11.56 -9.54 -0.44
N ALA A 88 -12.21 -8.69 0.37
CA ALA A 88 -13.35 -9.04 1.20
C ALA A 88 -14.71 -8.79 0.53
N ARG A 89 -14.74 -8.58 -0.80
CA ARG A 89 -15.97 -8.18 -1.51
C ARG A 89 -17.18 -9.07 -1.31
N LYS A 90 -16.96 -10.38 -1.11
CA LYS A 90 -18.04 -11.35 -0.94
C LYS A 90 -18.74 -11.21 0.41
N LEU A 91 -18.04 -10.62 1.39
CA LEU A 91 -18.53 -10.45 2.76
C LEU A 91 -18.98 -9.01 3.03
N LEU A 92 -18.20 -8.02 2.59
CA LEU A 92 -18.39 -6.61 2.95
C LEU A 92 -18.81 -5.72 1.77
N GLY A 93 -18.74 -6.23 0.53
CA GLY A 93 -19.06 -5.48 -0.69
C GLY A 93 -17.83 -4.99 -1.45
N GLN A 94 -18.02 -4.51 -2.68
CA GLN A 94 -16.91 -4.10 -3.56
C GLN A 94 -16.03 -3.01 -2.91
N GLY A 95 -14.71 -3.12 -3.10
CA GLY A 95 -13.73 -2.17 -2.60
C GLY A 95 -13.33 -2.39 -1.14
N TRP A 96 -13.88 -3.39 -0.46
CA TRP A 96 -13.48 -3.77 0.90
C TRP A 96 -12.37 -4.80 0.91
N PHE A 97 -11.41 -4.59 1.80
CA PHE A 97 -10.29 -5.47 2.08
C PHE A 97 -10.19 -5.71 3.59
N LEU A 98 -9.71 -6.90 3.97
CA LEU A 98 -9.37 -7.24 5.34
C LEU A 98 -7.88 -7.53 5.42
N PHE A 99 -7.23 -7.10 6.48
CA PHE A 99 -5.81 -7.32 6.74
C PHE A 99 -5.55 -7.14 8.24
N ASP A 100 -4.43 -7.65 8.73
CA ASP A 100 -4.00 -7.39 10.11
C ASP A 100 -2.90 -6.33 10.16
N ALA A 101 -2.86 -5.59 11.26
CA ALA A 101 -1.79 -4.65 11.60
C ALA A 101 -1.10 -5.13 12.87
N GLN A 102 0.22 -5.15 12.86
CA GLN A 102 1.11 -5.61 13.92
C GLN A 102 2.08 -4.48 14.31
N VAL A 103 2.49 -4.43 15.58
CA VAL A 103 3.20 -3.30 16.19
C VAL A 103 4.59 -3.70 16.70
N HIS A 104 5.13 -4.86 16.30
CA HIS A 104 6.35 -5.51 16.83
C HIS A 104 6.93 -4.90 18.12
N LYS A 105 6.13 -5.03 19.19
CA LYS A 105 6.44 -4.51 20.51
C LYS A 105 5.95 -5.54 21.51
N PRO A 106 6.76 -5.92 22.51
CA PRO A 106 6.30 -6.82 23.56
C PRO A 106 5.00 -6.32 24.19
N SER A 107 4.00 -7.19 24.23
CA SER A 107 2.69 -6.88 24.83
C SER A 107 2.74 -6.69 26.34
N GLY A 108 3.80 -7.20 27.00
CA GLY A 108 3.94 -7.25 28.45
C GLY A 108 3.10 -8.35 29.13
N ASN A 109 2.34 -9.14 28.36
CA ASN A 109 1.55 -10.27 28.85
C ASN A 109 2.15 -11.58 28.30
N PRO A 110 2.49 -12.56 29.16
CA PRO A 110 3.10 -13.83 28.71
C PRO A 110 2.23 -14.67 27.78
N GLU A 111 0.91 -14.46 27.77
CA GLU A 111 -0.05 -15.19 26.92
C GLU A 111 -0.17 -14.58 25.51
N THR A 112 0.41 -13.40 25.27
CA THR A 112 0.32 -12.71 23.98
C THR A 112 1.69 -12.22 23.54
N VAL A 113 2.02 -12.35 22.27
CA VAL A 113 3.35 -11.94 21.78
C VAL A 113 3.38 -10.40 21.64
N GLU A 114 2.55 -9.86 20.74
CA GLU A 114 2.60 -8.44 20.34
C GLU A 114 1.19 -7.87 20.14
N PRO A 115 0.99 -6.54 20.28
CA PRO A 115 -0.26 -5.89 19.91
C PRO A 115 -0.52 -6.02 18.40
N GLY A 116 -1.77 -6.30 18.06
CA GLY A 116 -2.23 -6.26 16.69
C GLY A 116 -3.75 -6.08 16.59
N GLN A 117 -4.23 -5.82 15.38
CA GLN A 117 -5.64 -5.61 15.11
C GLN A 117 -6.01 -6.09 13.72
N LEU A 118 -7.18 -6.74 13.59
CA LEU A 118 -7.81 -6.97 12.29
C LEU A 118 -8.50 -5.67 11.84
N LEU A 119 -8.16 -5.20 10.65
CA LEU A 119 -8.70 -3.98 10.07
C LEU A 119 -9.50 -4.25 8.80
N ALA A 120 -10.51 -3.41 8.57
CA ALA A 120 -11.26 -3.35 7.33
C ALA A 120 -10.97 -2.04 6.60
N LEU A 121 -10.45 -2.14 5.39
CA LEU A 121 -10.14 -0.99 4.52
C LEU A 121 -11.15 -0.93 3.38
N HIS A 122 -11.78 0.23 3.20
CA HIS A 122 -12.70 0.47 2.07
C HIS A 122 -12.12 1.52 1.12
N VAL A 123 -11.73 1.07 -0.07
CA VAL A 123 -11.35 1.95 -1.16
C VAL A 123 -12.57 2.25 -2.03
N ARG A 124 -13.23 3.39 -1.76
CA ARG A 124 -14.45 3.78 -2.48
C ARG A 124 -14.22 3.95 -3.99
N LYS A 125 -13.09 4.58 -4.35
CA LYS A 125 -12.70 4.91 -5.72
C LYS A 125 -11.18 4.91 -5.85
N PHE A 126 -10.62 3.87 -6.45
CA PHE A 126 -9.17 3.76 -6.66
C PHE A 126 -8.57 4.92 -7.45
N ARG A 127 -9.32 5.50 -8.39
CA ARG A 127 -8.86 6.68 -9.13
C ARG A 127 -8.57 7.90 -8.25
N ASP A 128 -9.16 7.99 -7.06
CA ASP A 128 -8.87 9.08 -6.13
C ASP A 128 -7.60 8.79 -5.30
N VAL A 129 -7.08 7.56 -5.34
CA VAL A 129 -5.80 7.15 -4.73
C VAL A 129 -4.64 7.33 -5.70
N TYR A 130 -4.85 7.04 -6.99
CA TYR A 130 -3.80 7.11 -8.01
C TYR A 130 -3.38 8.55 -8.29
N ASP A 131 -2.24 8.93 -7.71
CA ASP A 131 -1.61 10.24 -7.86
C ASP A 131 -0.34 10.20 -8.72
N ILE A 132 0.09 9.00 -9.14
CA ILE A 132 1.22 8.78 -10.03
C ILE A 132 0.76 7.95 -11.24
N ASP A 133 0.91 8.53 -12.43
CA ASP A 133 0.54 7.88 -13.70
C ASP A 133 1.60 6.85 -14.13
N GLY A 134 1.18 5.69 -14.67
CA GLY A 134 2.10 4.65 -15.13
C GLY A 134 2.86 4.97 -16.41
N ALA A 135 2.25 5.75 -17.32
CA ALA A 135 2.86 6.12 -18.60
C ALA A 135 3.99 7.17 -18.52
N ALA A 136 4.23 7.78 -17.35
CA ALA A 136 5.22 8.84 -17.18
C ALA A 136 6.65 8.32 -16.86
N GLY A 137 6.86 7.00 -16.96
CA GLY A 137 8.08 6.31 -16.51
C GLY A 137 9.25 6.20 -17.49
N GLU A 138 9.19 6.76 -18.71
CA GLU A 138 10.33 6.76 -19.64
C GLU A 138 10.81 8.17 -20.00
N GLY A 139 11.85 8.65 -19.30
CA GLY A 139 12.97 9.41 -19.86
C GLY A 139 12.76 10.83 -20.42
N THR A 140 13.46 11.78 -19.77
CA THR A 140 14.07 13.02 -20.30
C THR A 140 13.27 14.34 -20.30
N GLY A 141 13.77 15.31 -19.52
CA GLY A 141 13.92 16.73 -19.84
C GLY A 141 12.79 17.53 -20.54
N LYS A 142 12.37 18.59 -19.84
CA LYS A 142 11.70 19.83 -20.30
C LYS A 142 10.19 19.76 -20.62
N GLY A 143 9.43 20.42 -19.72
CA GLY A 143 8.60 21.55 -20.15
C GLY A 143 7.09 21.46 -19.96
N LYS A 144 6.60 22.26 -19.00
CA LYS A 144 5.34 23.02 -18.98
C LYS A 144 4.00 22.30 -19.16
N GLY A 145 3.14 22.47 -18.15
CA GLY A 145 1.71 22.68 -18.39
C GLY A 145 0.80 22.26 -17.24
N LYS A 146 0.61 23.10 -16.22
CA LYS A 146 -0.57 23.04 -15.35
C LYS A 146 -1.81 23.33 -16.22
N GLY A 147 -2.48 22.28 -16.68
CA GLY A 147 -3.76 22.35 -17.37
C GLY A 147 -4.88 21.94 -16.43
N GLY A 148 -5.41 22.88 -15.65
CA GLY A 148 -6.60 22.65 -14.83
C GLY A 148 -7.78 22.24 -15.72
N ARG A 149 -8.30 21.04 -15.50
CA ARG A 149 -9.53 20.59 -16.16
C ARG A 149 -10.72 21.08 -15.32
N ARG A 150 -11.29 22.20 -15.76
CA ARG A 150 -12.57 22.73 -15.28
C ARG A 150 -13.64 21.65 -15.45
N ARG A 151 -14.41 21.42 -14.38
CA ARG A 151 -15.65 20.65 -14.38
C ARG A 151 -16.74 21.56 -14.99
N ASN A 152 -17.50 21.02 -15.93
CA ASN A 152 -18.91 21.38 -16.08
C ASN A 152 -19.71 20.35 -15.29
#